data_AF-A0AAE0QYX9-F1
#
_entry.id   AF-A0AAE0QYX9-F1
#
_cell.length_a   1.000
_cell.length_b   1.000
_cell.length_c   1.000
_cell.angle_alpha   90.00
_cell.angle_beta   90.00
_cell.angle_gamma   90.00
#
_symmetry.space_group_name_H-M   'P 1'
#
loop_
_entity.id
_entity.type
_entity.pdbx_description
1 polymer ?
#
loop_
_entity_poly.entity_id
_entity_poly.type
_entity_poly.pdbx_seq_one_letter_code
_entity_poly.pdbx_strand_id
1 'polypeptide(L)'
;MQALEQRRAALLEKQAEIKERAMKFEKFVEENEVKRQRALKKYQQEKKENELREEEKSKLYEELEQFQIRHQQLKGRVDKYKIYEKYMMKILDLLPEAYSEYGSDSLVMPIIRRHETLSITQQDLLQRLTSLAEELRQGRCNLDSLKLEHSTNRLMSNKELSELRTQWDQIRETNKQMEMTLYNHHDQSRNQIEEIGCLLLAVKNIAQQCHLQHYGPLHEMDSLTMMDMIKMDMSRLVSTKEAISAEEESEAENYQDICHQFGFIRRVKGDGNCFYRALCFTLVESVLHNESAIQKFRDKLLRSHQVLLTAGFDEKAFKDLLNTFNSVLEQLETDTSEETLLSLFNDQATSDSMVQYLRLLTSAHLQSNSDFFQHFVEAPNLKVYCTQEVEAMAMECDHVEILALAEELDVSLCIISVEGSDGHLTYHIIPEGSQPSLYLLYKTSHYDILYKQREHWK
;
A
#
# COMPACT_ATOMS: atom_id res chain seq x y z
N MET A 1 11.07 -13.27 -13.28
CA MET A 1 11.81 -13.00 -12.02
C MET A 1 10.94 -13.26 -10.77
N GLN A 2 9.68 -12.81 -10.73
CA GLN A 2 8.77 -13.02 -9.58
C GLN A 2 8.62 -14.48 -9.08
N ALA A 3 8.51 -15.47 -9.98
CA ALA A 3 8.36 -16.88 -9.57
C ALA A 3 9.60 -17.41 -8.81
N LEU A 4 10.78 -16.86 -9.11
CA LEU A 4 12.06 -17.23 -8.49
C LEU A 4 12.18 -16.59 -7.10
N GLU A 5 11.71 -15.36 -6.95
CA GLU A 5 11.62 -14.66 -5.66
C GLU A 5 10.60 -15.31 -4.72
N GLN A 6 9.41 -15.67 -5.23
CA GLN A 6 8.41 -16.41 -4.45
C GLN A 6 8.95 -17.76 -3.96
N ARG A 7 9.67 -18.50 -4.82
CA ARG A 7 10.28 -19.77 -4.43
C ARG A 7 11.41 -19.59 -3.42
N ARG A 8 12.16 -18.50 -3.50
CA ARG A 8 13.20 -18.15 -2.52
C ARG A 8 12.60 -17.75 -1.17
N ALA A 9 11.51 -16.99 -1.16
CA ALA A 9 10.77 -16.64 0.05
C ALA A 9 10.18 -17.89 0.74
N ALA A 10 9.53 -18.77 -0.02
CA ALA A 10 8.98 -20.02 0.52
C ALA A 10 10.06 -20.98 1.07
N LEU A 11 11.26 -20.97 0.49
CA LEU A 11 12.40 -21.74 1.01
C LEU A 11 12.95 -21.14 2.32
N LEU A 12 13.02 -19.81 2.42
CA LEU A 12 13.45 -19.13 3.65
C LEU A 12 12.45 -19.34 4.79
N GLU A 13 11.16 -19.29 4.49
CA GLU A 13 10.09 -19.57 5.45
C GLU A 13 10.17 -21.02 5.95
N LYS A 14 10.28 -22.00 5.05
CA LYS A 14 10.51 -23.41 5.43
C LYS A 14 11.79 -23.60 6.24
N GLN A 15 12.87 -22.87 5.91
CA GLN A 15 14.12 -22.95 6.66
C GLN A 15 13.95 -22.36 8.07
N ALA A 16 13.16 -21.30 8.23
CA ALA A 16 12.82 -20.71 9.52
C ALA A 16 11.96 -21.68 10.35
N GLU A 17 10.93 -22.29 9.76
CA GLU A 17 10.09 -23.29 10.42
C GLU A 17 10.90 -24.51 10.91
N ILE A 18 11.84 -25.00 10.09
CA ILE A 18 12.71 -26.13 10.47
C ILE A 18 13.60 -25.72 11.64
N LYS A 19 14.18 -24.51 11.63
CA LYS A 19 14.98 -23.99 12.74
C LYS A 19 14.17 -23.84 14.02
N GLU A 20 12.94 -23.35 13.92
CA GLU A 20 12.04 -23.21 15.06
C GLU A 20 11.65 -24.57 15.65
N ARG A 21 11.33 -25.55 14.80
CA ARG A 21 11.07 -26.94 15.24
C ARG A 21 12.30 -27.57 15.89
N ALA A 22 13.49 -27.34 15.35
CA ALA A 22 14.74 -27.83 15.94
C ALA A 22 14.97 -27.23 17.33
N MET A 23 14.80 -25.91 17.50
CA MET A 23 14.91 -25.25 18.82
C MET A 23 13.87 -25.78 19.82
N LYS A 24 12.61 -25.97 19.39
CA LYS A 24 11.56 -26.55 20.23
C LYS A 24 11.89 -27.98 20.66
N PHE A 25 12.44 -28.79 19.76
CA PHE A 25 12.85 -30.16 20.05
C PHE A 25 14.05 -30.20 21.00
N GLU A 26 15.06 -29.35 20.79
CA GLU A 26 16.24 -29.27 21.66
C GLU A 26 15.85 -28.86 23.08
N LYS A 27 14.96 -27.86 23.23
CA LYS A 27 14.40 -27.48 24.52
C LYS A 27 13.61 -28.62 25.18
N PHE A 28 12.82 -29.37 24.41
CA PHE A 28 12.08 -30.53 24.92
C PHE A 28 13.02 -31.64 25.42
N VAL A 29 14.13 -31.90 24.70
CA VAL A 29 15.15 -32.87 25.12
C VAL A 29 15.82 -32.44 26.41
N GLU A 30 16.20 -31.16 26.52
CA GLU A 30 16.83 -30.62 27.73
C GLU A 30 15.88 -30.69 28.94
N GLU A 31 14.62 -30.30 28.78
CA GLU A 31 13.60 -30.41 29.84
C GLU A 31 13.36 -31.88 30.26
N ASN A 32 13.38 -32.82 29.31
CA ASN A 32 13.24 -34.25 29.63
C ASN A 32 14.46 -34.81 30.35
N GLU A 33 15.67 -34.41 29.96
CA GLU A 33 16.89 -34.84 30.64
C GLU A 33 16.90 -34.32 32.09
N VAL A 34 16.47 -33.08 32.33
CA VAL A 34 16.32 -32.53 33.69
C VAL A 34 15.27 -33.33 34.50
N LYS A 35 14.13 -33.69 33.90
CA LYS A 35 13.12 -34.54 34.57
C LYS A 35 13.69 -35.93 34.91
N ARG A 36 14.44 -36.55 33.99
CA ARG A 36 15.09 -37.85 34.21
C ARG A 36 16.09 -37.78 35.36
N GLN A 37 16.94 -36.75 35.39
CA GLN A 37 17.93 -36.55 36.46
C GLN A 37 17.27 -36.31 37.82
N ARG A 38 16.18 -35.54 37.87
CA ARG A 38 15.39 -35.33 39.11
C ARG A 38 14.77 -36.63 39.61
N ALA A 39 14.17 -37.41 38.71
CA ALA A 39 13.59 -38.71 39.05
C ALA A 39 14.65 -39.69 39.59
N LEU A 40 15.82 -39.74 38.94
CA LEU A 40 16.92 -40.61 39.36
C LEU A 40 17.48 -40.21 40.74
N LYS A 41 17.65 -38.91 40.99
CA LYS A 41 18.06 -38.41 42.32
C LYS A 41 17.06 -38.78 43.41
N LYS A 42 15.75 -38.62 43.13
CA LYS A 42 14.69 -38.99 44.08
C LYS A 42 14.71 -40.48 44.39
N TYR A 43 14.83 -41.33 43.36
CA TYR A 43 14.95 -42.78 43.53
C TYR A 43 16.19 -43.17 44.36
N GLN A 44 17.35 -42.58 44.08
CA GLN A 44 18.57 -42.86 44.84
C GLN A 44 18.46 -42.44 46.31
N GLN A 45 17.83 -41.30 46.58
CA GLN A 45 17.58 -40.84 47.95
C GLN A 45 16.62 -41.78 48.69
N GLU A 46 15.49 -42.15 48.07
CA GLU A 46 14.50 -43.07 48.64
C GLU A 46 15.09 -44.46 48.91
N LYS A 47 15.94 -44.95 48.00
CA LYS A 47 16.68 -46.20 48.19
C LYS A 47 17.59 -46.14 49.43
N LYS A 48 18.38 -45.07 49.59
CA LYS A 48 19.24 -44.88 50.77
C LYS A 48 18.44 -44.76 52.07
N GLU A 49 17.32 -44.04 52.04
CA GLU A 49 16.43 -43.94 53.21
C GLU A 49 15.84 -45.30 53.58
N ASN A 50 15.46 -46.13 52.60
CA ASN A 50 14.95 -47.47 52.87
C ASN A 50 16.02 -48.41 53.41
N GLU A 51 17.26 -48.34 52.91
CA GLU A 51 18.39 -49.09 53.45
C GLU A 51 18.64 -48.73 54.92
N LEU A 52 18.65 -47.43 55.27
CA LEU A 52 18.77 -46.98 56.66
C LEU A 52 17.62 -47.45 57.54
N ARG A 53 16.37 -47.41 57.05
CA ARG A 53 15.20 -47.89 57.80
C ARG A 53 15.23 -49.39 58.04
N GLU A 54 15.70 -50.20 57.09
CA GLU A 54 15.85 -51.65 57.31
C GLU A 54 16.98 -51.95 58.31
N GLU A 55 18.07 -51.19 58.31
CA GLU A 55 19.11 -51.30 59.35
C GLU A 55 18.57 -50.93 60.74
N GLU A 56 17.82 -49.83 60.88
CA GLU A 56 17.17 -49.45 62.13
C GLU A 56 16.17 -50.50 62.60
N LYS A 57 15.35 -51.02 61.68
CA LYS A 57 14.40 -52.09 61.97
C LYS A 57 15.11 -53.35 62.47
N SER A 58 16.23 -53.74 61.85
CA SER A 58 17.03 -54.89 62.30
C SER A 58 17.55 -54.67 63.72
N LYS A 59 18.11 -53.49 64.03
CA LYS A 59 18.57 -53.14 65.38
C LYS A 59 17.45 -53.19 66.41
N LEU A 60 16.28 -52.65 66.07
CA LEU A 60 15.11 -52.68 66.96
C LEU A 60 14.61 -54.12 67.22
N TYR A 61 14.68 -55.01 66.23
CA TYR A 61 14.36 -56.43 66.44
C TYR A 61 15.36 -57.11 67.39
N GLU A 62 16.66 -56.83 67.25
CA GLU A 62 17.69 -57.34 68.17
C GLU A 62 17.47 -56.82 69.61
N GLU A 63 17.19 -55.53 69.78
CA GLU A 63 16.88 -54.95 71.10
C GLU A 63 15.62 -55.57 71.71
N LEU A 64 14.57 -55.78 70.91
CA LEU A 64 13.34 -56.40 71.36
C LEU A 64 13.58 -57.82 71.86
N GLU A 65 14.38 -58.61 71.14
CA GLU A 65 14.75 -59.97 71.53
C GLU A 65 15.55 -59.96 72.85
N GLN A 66 16.53 -59.06 72.99
CA GLN A 66 17.28 -58.88 74.24
C GLN A 66 16.37 -58.53 75.42
N PHE A 67 15.41 -57.62 75.22
CA PHE A 67 14.44 -57.26 76.26
C PHE A 67 13.50 -58.42 76.62
N GLN A 68 13.07 -59.23 75.64
CA GLN A 68 12.25 -60.41 75.90
C GLN A 68 13.01 -61.45 76.73
N ILE A 69 14.28 -61.73 76.39
CA ILE A 69 15.14 -62.64 77.15
C ILE A 69 15.31 -62.11 78.59
N ARG A 70 15.62 -60.81 78.75
CA ARG A 70 15.77 -60.18 80.06
C ARG A 70 14.48 -60.23 80.88
N HIS A 71 13.34 -59.98 80.25
CA HIS A 71 12.03 -60.08 80.91
C HIS A 71 11.79 -61.50 81.44
N GLN A 72 12.08 -62.52 80.64
CA GLN A 72 11.90 -63.92 81.02
C GLN A 72 12.82 -64.32 82.18
N GLN A 73 14.08 -63.86 82.17
CA GLN A 73 15.03 -64.07 83.28
C GLN A 73 14.56 -63.39 84.57
N LEU A 74 14.12 -62.12 84.49
CA LEU A 74 13.62 -61.38 85.64
C LEU A 74 12.36 -62.03 86.21
N LYS A 75 11.44 -62.47 85.35
CA LYS A 75 10.23 -63.21 85.75
C LYS A 75 10.60 -64.49 86.49
N GLY A 76 11.54 -65.27 85.97
CA GLY A 76 12.04 -66.47 86.66
C GLY A 76 12.68 -66.17 88.03
N ARG A 77 13.38 -65.04 88.17
CA ARG A 77 13.89 -64.59 89.48
C ARG A 77 12.76 -64.22 90.42
N VAL A 78 11.76 -63.45 89.96
CA VAL A 78 10.59 -63.09 90.78
C VAL A 78 9.89 -64.35 91.28
N ASP A 79 9.63 -65.31 90.40
CA ASP A 79 8.99 -66.57 90.77
C ASP A 79 9.83 -67.38 91.77
N LYS A 80 11.15 -67.44 91.59
CA LYS A 80 12.08 -68.11 92.52
C LYS A 80 12.04 -67.49 93.92
N TYR A 81 12.05 -66.15 94.01
CA TYR A 81 12.09 -65.44 95.28
C TYR A 81 10.71 -65.21 95.91
N LYS A 82 9.62 -65.50 95.19
CA LYS A 82 8.23 -65.40 95.68
C LYS A 82 7.97 -66.22 96.95
N ILE A 83 8.77 -67.25 97.20
CA ILE A 83 8.67 -68.04 98.42
C ILE A 83 9.01 -67.21 99.67
N TYR A 84 9.96 -66.28 99.58
CA TYR A 84 10.35 -65.41 100.69
C TYR A 84 9.27 -64.36 100.97
N GLU A 85 8.67 -63.79 99.93
CA GLU A 85 7.51 -62.91 100.05
C GLU A 85 6.36 -63.62 100.77
N LYS A 86 5.99 -64.83 100.30
CA LYS A 86 4.94 -65.64 100.94
C LYS A 86 5.28 -66.02 102.39
N TYR A 87 6.55 -66.29 102.68
CA TYR A 87 7.00 -66.58 104.03
C TYR A 87 6.94 -65.35 104.94
N MET A 88 7.41 -64.19 104.48
CA MET A 88 7.32 -62.94 105.23
C MET A 88 5.88 -62.49 105.48
N MET A 89 4.99 -62.62 104.49
CA MET A 89 3.57 -62.36 104.67
C MET A 89 2.96 -63.25 105.76
N LYS A 90 3.30 -64.55 105.77
CA LYS A 90 2.87 -65.48 106.85
C LYS A 90 3.45 -65.13 108.22
N ILE A 91 4.67 -64.59 108.30
CA ILE A 91 5.30 -64.15 109.55
C ILE A 91 4.62 -62.88 110.07
N LEU A 92 4.25 -61.95 109.19
CA LEU A 92 3.48 -60.76 109.52
C LEU A 92 2.11 -61.09 110.10
N ASP A 93 1.43 -62.12 109.57
CA ASP A 93 0.15 -62.62 110.11
C ASP A 93 0.26 -63.25 111.51
N LEU A 94 1.47 -63.64 111.95
CA LEU A 94 1.73 -64.33 113.22
C LEU A 94 2.32 -63.40 114.30
N LEU A 95 2.67 -62.16 113.95
CA LEU A 95 3.26 -61.20 114.88
C LEU A 95 2.16 -60.49 115.70
N PRO A 96 2.28 -60.40 117.03
CA PRO A 96 1.39 -59.61 117.86
C PRO A 96 1.44 -58.12 117.48
N GLU A 97 0.29 -57.42 117.54
CA GLU A 97 0.11 -56.00 117.18
C GLU A 97 1.10 -55.03 117.86
N ALA A 98 1.81 -55.45 118.92
CA ALA A 98 2.83 -54.67 119.61
C ALA A 98 4.12 -54.42 118.80
N TYR A 99 4.37 -55.15 117.70
CA TYR A 99 5.47 -54.84 116.77
C TYR A 99 5.09 -53.82 115.69
N SER A 100 3.83 -53.37 115.66
CA SER A 100 3.33 -52.36 114.72
C SER A 100 3.68 -50.92 115.13
N GLU A 101 4.42 -50.72 116.22
CA GLU A 101 5.00 -49.41 116.51
C GLU A 101 6.14 -49.13 115.53
N TYR A 102 5.74 -48.76 114.31
CA TYR A 102 6.50 -47.91 113.39
C TYR A 102 6.67 -46.52 114.04
N GLY A 103 7.33 -46.50 115.20
CA GLY A 103 7.86 -45.30 115.80
C GLY A 103 8.97 -44.75 114.93
N SER A 104 9.16 -43.45 115.03
CA SER A 104 10.07 -42.56 114.29
C SER A 104 11.52 -43.07 114.08
N ASP A 105 11.95 -44.12 114.79
CA ASP A 105 13.33 -44.64 114.84
C ASP A 105 13.57 -45.91 114.00
N SER A 106 12.60 -46.37 113.19
CA SER A 106 12.85 -47.43 112.20
C SER A 106 13.80 -46.95 111.09
N LEU A 107 14.88 -47.69 110.82
CA LEU A 107 15.84 -47.43 109.73
C LEU A 107 15.17 -47.31 108.35
N VAL A 108 13.92 -47.79 108.21
CA VAL A 108 13.14 -47.79 106.98
C VAL A 108 12.38 -46.46 106.78
N MET A 109 11.95 -45.76 107.84
CA MET A 109 11.15 -44.53 107.69
C MET A 109 11.90 -43.35 107.04
N PRO A 110 13.20 -43.11 107.30
CA PRO A 110 13.97 -42.12 106.55
C PRO A 110 14.05 -42.43 105.04
N ILE A 111 14.12 -43.71 104.67
CA ILE A 111 14.14 -44.16 103.27
C ILE A 111 12.77 -43.91 102.62
N ILE A 112 11.68 -44.22 103.33
CA ILE A 112 10.31 -43.94 102.87
C ILE A 112 10.11 -42.44 102.68
N ARG A 113 10.45 -41.59 103.67
CA ARG A 113 10.33 -40.13 103.54
C ARG A 113 11.18 -39.55 102.41
N ARG A 114 12.39 -40.08 102.19
CA ARG A 114 13.25 -39.71 101.05
C ARG A 114 12.58 -40.08 99.73
N HIS A 115 12.01 -41.29 99.64
CA HIS A 115 11.29 -41.74 98.45
C HIS A 115 10.03 -40.91 98.19
N GLU A 116 9.25 -40.59 99.23
CA GLU A 116 8.08 -39.70 99.13
C GLU A 116 8.48 -38.32 98.61
N THR A 117 9.54 -37.73 99.18
CA THR A 117 10.05 -36.43 98.72
C THR A 117 10.51 -36.49 97.26
N LEU A 118 11.26 -37.54 96.89
CA LEU A 118 11.70 -37.75 95.50
C LEU A 118 10.52 -37.95 94.56
N SER A 119 9.51 -38.72 94.97
CA SER A 119 8.28 -38.96 94.20
C SER A 119 7.53 -37.66 93.95
N ILE A 120 7.39 -36.80 94.96
CA ILE A 120 6.76 -35.48 94.81
C ILE A 120 7.58 -34.61 93.83
N THR A 121 8.90 -34.53 94.00
CA THR A 121 9.75 -33.74 93.08
C THR A 121 9.71 -34.27 91.64
N GLN A 122 9.63 -35.59 91.46
CA GLN A 122 9.50 -36.22 90.15
C GLN A 122 8.16 -35.86 89.51
N GLN A 123 7.08 -35.85 90.29
CA GLN A 123 5.74 -35.50 89.81
C GLN A 123 5.66 -34.02 89.39
N ASP A 124 6.26 -33.11 90.16
CA ASP A 124 6.38 -31.69 89.80
C ASP A 124 7.21 -31.49 88.52
N LEU A 125 8.35 -32.19 88.41
CA LEU A 125 9.17 -32.14 87.21
C LEU A 125 8.43 -32.64 85.98
N LEU A 126 7.68 -33.74 86.09
CA LEU A 126 6.84 -34.27 85.01
C LEU A 126 5.76 -33.27 84.60
N GLN A 127 5.08 -32.61 85.56
CA GLN A 127 4.09 -31.58 85.24
C GLN A 127 4.72 -30.40 84.48
N ARG A 128 5.88 -29.90 84.93
CA ARG A 128 6.63 -28.85 84.22
C ARG A 128 7.05 -29.28 82.82
N LEU A 129 7.54 -30.52 82.66
CA LEU A 129 7.96 -31.04 81.37
C LEU A 129 6.77 -31.13 80.41
N THR A 130 5.61 -31.54 80.92
CA THR A 130 4.36 -31.57 80.16
C THR A 130 3.93 -30.16 79.73
N SER A 131 3.99 -29.17 80.63
CA SER A 131 3.60 -27.79 80.29
C SER A 131 4.54 -27.19 79.24
N LEU A 132 5.86 -27.38 79.39
CA LEU A 132 6.85 -26.94 78.41
C LEU A 132 6.65 -27.62 77.05
N ALA A 133 6.32 -28.91 77.03
CA ALA A 133 6.02 -29.63 75.79
C ALA A 133 4.77 -29.07 75.09
N GLU A 134 3.74 -28.72 75.86
CA GLU A 134 2.50 -28.09 75.35
C GLU A 134 2.79 -26.71 74.75
N GLU A 135 3.57 -25.86 75.45
CA GLU A 135 4.00 -24.55 74.96
C GLU A 135 4.83 -24.64 73.67
N LEU A 136 5.76 -25.60 73.60
CA LEU A 136 6.59 -25.84 72.42
C LEU A 136 5.74 -26.33 71.25
N ARG A 137 4.75 -27.20 71.51
CA ARG A 137 3.77 -27.67 70.52
C ARG A 137 2.92 -26.50 69.99
N GLN A 138 2.41 -25.64 70.88
CA GLN A 138 1.64 -24.44 70.53
C GLN A 138 2.47 -23.48 69.67
N GLY A 139 3.72 -23.22 70.07
CA GLY A 139 4.65 -22.36 69.34
C GLY A 139 4.95 -22.89 67.93
N ARG A 140 5.11 -24.21 67.78
CA ARG A 140 5.26 -24.86 66.46
C ARG A 140 4.02 -24.69 65.60
N CYS A 141 2.82 -24.97 66.12
CA CYS A 141 1.57 -24.78 65.38
C CYS A 141 1.40 -23.32 64.90
N ASN A 142 1.71 -22.35 65.76
CA ASN A 142 1.64 -20.93 65.39
C ASN A 142 2.64 -20.57 64.30
N LEU A 143 3.88 -21.05 64.41
CA LEU A 143 4.91 -20.83 63.40
C LEU A 143 4.53 -21.42 62.05
N ASP A 144 3.96 -22.63 62.03
CA ASP A 144 3.53 -23.28 60.79
C ASP A 144 2.34 -22.57 60.15
N SER A 145 1.40 -22.05 60.95
CA SER A 145 0.31 -21.19 60.49
C SER A 145 0.82 -19.91 59.84
N LEU A 146 1.75 -19.21 60.50
CA LEU A 146 2.39 -17.99 59.97
C LEU A 146 3.17 -18.26 58.68
N LYS A 147 3.89 -19.39 58.58
CA LYS A 147 4.59 -19.78 57.35
C LYS A 147 3.61 -20.02 56.20
N LEU A 148 2.48 -20.69 56.48
CA LEU A 148 1.46 -20.94 55.48
C LEU A 148 0.86 -19.62 54.96
N GLU A 149 0.48 -18.73 55.87
CA GLU A 149 -0.09 -17.42 55.55
C GLU A 149 0.89 -16.56 54.73
N HIS A 150 2.16 -16.53 55.13
CA HIS A 150 3.18 -15.80 54.37
C HIS A 150 3.39 -16.42 52.97
N SER A 151 3.33 -17.75 52.85
CA SER A 151 3.42 -18.42 51.55
C SER A 151 2.23 -18.08 50.66
N THR A 152 1.01 -18.05 51.21
CA THR A 152 -0.19 -17.67 50.46
C THR A 152 -0.15 -16.20 50.03
N ASN A 153 0.25 -15.29 50.91
CA ASN A 153 0.36 -13.87 50.59
C ASN A 153 1.38 -13.63 49.47
N ARG A 154 2.53 -14.31 49.52
CA ARG A 154 3.55 -14.23 48.46
C ARG A 154 3.03 -14.71 47.12
N LEU A 155 2.21 -15.78 47.10
CA LEU A 155 1.57 -16.27 45.88
C LEU A 155 0.55 -15.26 45.31
N MET A 156 -0.26 -14.66 46.18
CA MET A 156 -1.23 -13.63 45.79
C MET A 156 -0.56 -12.39 45.20
N SER A 157 0.46 -11.83 45.86
CA SER A 157 1.20 -10.69 45.31
C SER A 157 1.93 -11.01 44.00
N ASN A 158 2.48 -12.22 43.86
CA ASN A 158 3.08 -12.64 42.59
C ASN A 158 2.05 -12.75 41.47
N LYS A 159 0.82 -13.19 41.79
CA LYS A 159 -0.29 -13.22 40.83
C LYS A 159 -0.67 -11.82 40.40
N GLU A 160 -0.86 -10.88 41.33
CA GLU A 160 -1.16 -9.47 41.04
C GLU A 160 -0.07 -8.81 40.20
N LEU A 161 1.21 -9.05 40.52
CA LEU A 161 2.34 -8.58 39.71
C LEU A 161 2.30 -9.12 38.29
N SER A 162 1.95 -10.38 38.11
CA SER A 162 1.81 -10.99 36.77
C SER A 162 0.65 -10.35 36.00
N GLU A 163 -0.49 -10.13 36.64
CA GLU A 163 -1.66 -9.50 36.03
C GLU A 163 -1.34 -8.06 35.58
N LEU A 164 -0.76 -7.24 36.47
CA LEU A 164 -0.33 -5.88 36.16
C LEU A 164 0.67 -5.85 35.00
N ARG A 165 1.60 -6.81 34.96
CA ARG A 165 2.59 -6.90 33.89
C ARG A 165 1.94 -7.21 32.55
N THR A 166 0.98 -8.13 32.51
CA THR A 166 0.23 -8.42 31.28
C THR A 166 -0.59 -7.23 30.79
N GLN A 167 -1.22 -6.48 31.70
CA GLN A 167 -1.94 -5.25 31.34
C GLN A 167 -1.00 -4.19 30.77
N TRP A 168 0.17 -4.01 31.39
CA TRP A 168 1.18 -3.07 30.90
C TRP A 168 1.70 -3.46 29.51
N ASP A 169 1.98 -4.73 29.27
CA ASP A 169 2.42 -5.23 27.96
C ASP A 169 1.34 -5.02 26.88
N GLN A 170 0.06 -5.23 27.22
CA GLN A 170 -1.07 -4.95 26.31
C GLN A 170 -1.16 -3.45 25.96
N ILE A 171 -1.15 -2.56 26.96
CA ILE A 171 -1.23 -1.11 26.74
C ILE A 171 -0.02 -0.62 25.93
N ARG A 172 1.17 -1.16 26.21
CA ARG A 172 2.38 -0.81 25.47
C ARG A 172 2.28 -1.21 24.00
N GLU A 173 1.75 -2.39 23.70
CA GLU A 173 1.57 -2.85 22.32
C GLU A 173 0.51 -2.02 21.59
N THR A 174 -0.61 -1.69 22.23
CA THR A 174 -1.62 -0.81 21.64
C THR A 174 -1.06 0.59 21.38
N ASN A 175 -0.25 1.14 22.28
CA ASN A 175 0.38 2.43 22.06
C ASN A 175 1.33 2.42 20.86
N LYS A 176 2.17 1.38 20.72
CA LYS A 176 3.05 1.23 19.55
C LYS A 176 2.26 1.14 18.24
N GLN A 177 1.15 0.39 18.25
CA GLN A 177 0.27 0.28 17.08
C GLN A 177 -0.33 1.64 16.71
N MET A 178 -0.81 2.41 17.70
CA MET A 178 -1.33 3.77 17.49
C MET A 178 -0.25 4.75 17.00
N GLU A 179 0.96 4.69 17.54
CA GLU A 179 2.08 5.51 17.05
C GLU A 179 2.38 5.21 15.58
N MET A 180 2.45 3.92 15.22
CA MET A 180 2.69 3.49 13.84
C MET A 180 1.59 3.97 12.89
N THR A 181 0.31 3.88 13.28
CA THR A 181 -0.79 4.36 12.44
C THR A 181 -0.76 5.89 12.28
N LEU A 182 -0.39 6.64 13.32
CA LEU A 182 -0.22 8.08 13.23
C LEU A 182 0.92 8.46 12.29
N TYR A 183 2.08 7.78 12.36
CA TYR A 183 3.18 8.02 11.43
C TYR A 183 2.77 7.74 9.98
N ASN A 184 2.08 6.63 9.73
CA ASN A 184 1.60 6.29 8.38
C ASN A 184 0.60 7.32 7.84
N HIS A 185 -0.36 7.77 8.66
CA HIS A 185 -1.31 8.80 8.26
C HIS A 185 -0.64 10.15 8.01
N HIS A 186 0.37 10.51 8.81
CA HIS A 186 1.11 11.75 8.60
C HIS A 186 1.90 11.73 7.28
N ASP A 187 2.57 10.62 6.96
CA ASP A 187 3.30 10.48 5.70
C ASP A 187 2.37 10.51 4.49
N GLN A 188 1.23 9.79 4.55
CA GLN A 188 0.19 9.85 3.51
C GLN A 188 -0.32 11.27 3.30
N SER A 189 -0.62 12.01 4.38
CA SER A 189 -1.10 13.39 4.28
C SER A 189 -0.05 14.31 3.67
N ARG A 190 1.24 14.12 4.00
CA ARG A 190 2.34 14.90 3.40
C ARG A 190 2.41 14.67 1.89
N ASN A 191 2.36 13.41 1.46
CA ASN A 191 2.42 13.06 0.04
C ASN A 191 1.21 13.64 -0.73
N GLN A 192 0.01 13.60 -0.14
CA GLN A 192 -1.18 14.22 -0.73
C GLN A 192 -1.05 15.74 -0.89
N ILE A 193 -0.48 16.42 0.11
CA ILE A 193 -0.25 17.88 0.03
C ILE A 193 0.76 18.21 -1.07
N GLU A 194 1.82 17.41 -1.22
CA GLU A 194 2.82 17.58 -2.26
C GLU A 194 2.22 17.36 -3.66
N GLU A 195 1.45 16.29 -3.85
CA GLU A 195 0.74 16.01 -5.11
C GLU A 195 -0.24 17.12 -5.47
N ILE A 196 -1.07 17.57 -4.52
CA ILE A 196 -2.00 18.69 -4.74
C ILE A 196 -1.21 19.96 -5.07
N GLY A 197 -0.11 20.23 -4.37
CA GLY A 197 0.76 21.38 -4.66
C GLY A 197 1.31 21.35 -6.09
N CYS A 198 1.78 20.20 -6.55
CA CYS A 198 2.27 20.01 -7.92
C CYS A 198 1.16 20.23 -8.95
N LEU A 199 -0.03 19.67 -8.71
CA LEU A 199 -1.19 19.83 -9.61
C LEU A 199 -1.62 21.29 -9.72
N LEU A 200 -1.70 22.01 -8.60
CA LEU A 200 -2.05 23.43 -8.59
C LEU A 200 -1.01 24.28 -9.33
N LEU A 201 0.27 23.94 -9.21
CA LEU A 201 1.34 24.59 -9.96
C LEU A 201 1.20 24.35 -11.46
N ALA A 202 0.92 23.10 -11.86
CA ALA A 202 0.69 22.73 -13.25
C ALA A 202 -0.53 23.46 -13.85
N VAL A 203 -1.65 23.49 -13.14
CA VAL A 203 -2.85 24.26 -13.55
C VAL A 203 -2.49 25.73 -13.75
N LYS A 204 -1.73 26.33 -12.83
CA LYS A 204 -1.33 27.73 -12.94
C LYS A 204 -0.43 27.98 -14.15
N ASN A 205 0.52 27.08 -14.41
CA ASN A 205 1.42 27.19 -15.55
C ASN A 205 0.67 27.08 -16.89
N ILE A 206 -0.24 26.12 -17.01
CA ILE A 206 -1.05 25.96 -18.23
C ILE A 206 -1.99 27.16 -18.40
N ALA A 207 -2.64 27.62 -17.33
CA ALA A 207 -3.53 28.78 -17.37
C ALA A 207 -2.80 30.06 -17.83
N GLN A 208 -1.51 30.20 -17.53
CA GLN A 208 -0.69 31.30 -18.04
C GLN A 208 -0.49 31.22 -19.56
N GLN A 209 -0.34 30.03 -20.11
CA GLN A 209 -0.14 29.81 -21.54
C GLN A 209 -1.44 30.02 -22.32
N CYS A 210 -2.57 29.54 -21.80
CA CYS A 210 -3.87 29.59 -22.47
C CYS A 210 -4.79 30.71 -21.95
N HIS A 211 -4.22 31.87 -21.57
CA HIS A 211 -5.01 32.93 -20.94
C HIS A 211 -6.02 33.56 -21.90
N LEU A 212 -7.30 33.56 -21.49
CA LEU A 212 -8.38 34.15 -22.26
C LEU A 212 -8.87 35.44 -21.64
N GLN A 213 -8.82 36.54 -22.40
CA GLN A 213 -9.05 37.90 -21.89
C GLN A 213 -10.42 38.10 -21.20
N HIS A 214 -11.45 37.35 -21.58
CA HIS A 214 -12.79 37.46 -21.00
C HIS A 214 -12.93 36.80 -19.62
N TYR A 215 -11.95 35.99 -19.19
CA TYR A 215 -11.90 35.43 -17.83
C TYR A 215 -11.31 36.40 -16.79
N GLY A 216 -10.92 37.62 -17.21
CA GLY A 216 -10.28 38.60 -16.33
C GLY A 216 -8.80 38.28 -16.07
N PRO A 217 -8.15 38.97 -15.14
CA PRO A 217 -6.71 38.80 -14.89
C PRO A 217 -6.40 37.51 -14.11
N LEU A 218 -5.37 36.77 -14.57
CA LEU A 218 -4.97 35.46 -14.02
C LEU A 218 -4.73 35.41 -12.51
N HIS A 219 -4.27 36.50 -11.90
CA HIS A 219 -3.94 36.55 -10.47
C HIS A 219 -5.17 36.62 -9.56
N GLU A 220 -6.34 36.96 -10.12
CA GLU A 220 -7.61 37.02 -9.40
C GLU A 220 -8.43 35.74 -9.57
N MET A 221 -8.02 34.83 -10.47
CA MET A 221 -8.71 33.57 -10.74
C MET A 221 -8.38 32.53 -9.67
N ASP A 222 -9.41 31.77 -9.24
CA ASP A 222 -9.17 30.55 -8.48
C ASP A 222 -8.81 29.37 -9.41
N SER A 223 -8.33 28.27 -8.82
CA SER A 223 -7.85 27.12 -9.59
C SER A 223 -8.97 26.43 -10.40
N LEU A 224 -10.22 26.49 -9.93
CA LEU A 224 -11.37 25.94 -10.65
C LEU A 224 -11.66 26.76 -11.91
N THR A 225 -11.65 28.09 -11.78
CA THR A 225 -11.83 29.01 -12.90
C THR A 225 -10.67 28.88 -13.90
N MET A 226 -9.43 28.70 -13.41
CA MET A 226 -8.28 28.38 -14.27
C MET A 226 -8.51 27.08 -15.04
N MET A 227 -8.97 26.01 -14.38
CA MET A 227 -9.28 24.74 -15.04
C MET A 227 -10.41 24.85 -16.07
N ASP A 228 -11.46 25.63 -15.79
CA ASP A 228 -12.55 25.87 -16.73
C ASP A 228 -12.06 26.64 -17.97
N MET A 229 -11.20 27.63 -17.77
CA MET A 229 -10.58 28.37 -18.87
C MET A 229 -9.68 27.46 -19.71
N ILE A 230 -8.80 26.67 -19.08
CA ILE A 230 -7.94 25.69 -19.76
C ILE A 230 -8.80 24.72 -20.58
N LYS A 231 -9.88 24.21 -19.98
CA LYS A 231 -10.81 23.31 -20.66
C LYS A 231 -11.46 23.98 -21.87
N MET A 232 -11.84 25.25 -21.74
CA MET A 232 -12.44 25.99 -22.84
C MET A 232 -11.44 26.23 -23.97
N ASP A 233 -10.21 26.59 -23.66
CA ASP A 233 -9.17 26.78 -24.67
C ASP A 233 -8.82 25.48 -25.39
N MET A 234 -8.62 24.38 -24.65
CA MET A 234 -8.39 23.04 -25.22
C MET A 234 -9.55 22.51 -26.07
N SER A 235 -10.76 23.05 -25.89
CA SER A 235 -11.92 22.65 -26.70
C SER A 235 -11.94 23.29 -28.09
N ARG A 236 -11.14 24.34 -28.32
CA ARG A 236 -11.05 25.02 -29.61
C ARG A 236 -10.50 24.10 -30.69
N LEU A 237 -11.08 24.19 -31.87
CA LEU A 237 -10.68 23.48 -33.07
C LEU A 237 -9.57 24.22 -33.83
N VAL A 238 -9.62 25.55 -33.79
CA VAL A 238 -8.60 26.44 -34.36
C VAL A 238 -8.36 27.56 -33.35
N SER A 239 -7.11 27.79 -32.97
CA SER A 239 -6.72 28.82 -32.00
C SER A 239 -6.78 30.22 -32.60
N THR A 240 -6.68 31.22 -31.74
CA THR A 240 -6.46 32.61 -32.15
C THR A 240 -5.11 32.78 -32.83
N LYS A 241 -4.97 33.83 -33.65
CA LYS A 241 -3.70 34.14 -34.31
C LYS A 241 -2.70 34.63 -33.28
N GLU A 242 -1.68 33.81 -33.01
CA GLU A 242 -0.67 34.06 -31.99
C GLU A 242 0.64 34.47 -32.65
N ALA A 243 1.36 35.41 -32.04
CA ALA A 243 2.71 35.74 -32.50
C ALA A 243 3.65 34.58 -32.20
N ILE A 244 4.47 34.18 -33.17
CA ILE A 244 5.45 33.12 -32.93
C ILE A 244 6.53 33.70 -32.00
N SER A 245 6.56 33.23 -30.76
CA SER A 245 7.56 33.62 -29.77
C SER A 245 8.59 32.49 -29.58
N ALA A 246 9.86 32.85 -29.43
CA ALA A 246 10.97 31.90 -29.30
C ALA A 246 10.99 31.15 -27.95
N GLU A 247 10.04 31.44 -27.05
CA GLU A 247 10.04 30.95 -25.67
C GLU A 247 9.22 29.67 -25.48
N GLU A 248 8.45 29.23 -26.47
CA GLU A 248 7.47 28.15 -26.27
C GLU A 248 7.95 26.71 -26.43
N GLU A 249 9.14 26.41 -26.98
CA GLU A 249 9.65 25.04 -26.95
C GLU A 249 11.13 24.97 -27.40
N SER A 250 12.03 24.83 -26.41
CA SER A 250 13.41 24.28 -26.47
C SER A 250 14.30 24.67 -27.67
N GLU A 251 15.39 25.41 -27.38
CA GLU A 251 16.78 25.33 -27.90
C GLU A 251 17.12 24.78 -29.31
N ALA A 252 16.16 24.59 -30.22
CA ALA A 252 16.34 24.00 -31.53
C ALA A 252 16.45 25.12 -32.59
N GLU A 253 17.56 25.13 -33.32
CA GLU A 253 17.84 26.09 -34.41
C GLU A 253 16.67 26.20 -35.41
N ASN A 254 15.95 25.10 -35.66
CA ASN A 254 14.74 25.02 -36.48
C ASN A 254 13.65 26.04 -36.11
N TYR A 255 13.37 26.25 -34.82
CA TYR A 255 12.30 27.17 -34.41
C TYR A 255 12.72 28.63 -34.57
N GLN A 256 14.01 28.94 -34.44
CA GLN A 256 14.53 30.28 -34.70
C GLN A 256 14.36 30.64 -36.19
N ASP A 257 14.61 29.68 -37.09
CA ASP A 257 14.41 29.86 -38.53
C ASP A 257 12.93 30.09 -38.89
N ILE A 258 11.99 29.40 -38.22
CA ILE A 258 10.55 29.66 -38.37
C ILE A 258 10.22 31.09 -37.91
N CYS A 259 10.67 31.50 -36.72
CA CYS A 259 10.44 32.85 -36.18
C CYS A 259 10.96 33.97 -37.10
N HIS A 260 12.03 33.70 -37.86
CA HIS A 260 12.57 34.66 -38.82
C HIS A 260 11.70 34.83 -40.08
N GLN A 261 11.01 33.78 -40.51
CA GLN A 261 10.23 33.77 -41.76
C GLN A 261 8.73 34.00 -41.56
N PHE A 262 8.22 33.60 -40.39
CA PHE A 262 6.80 33.63 -40.05
C PHE A 262 6.57 34.49 -38.80
N GLY A 263 5.54 35.34 -38.85
CA GLY A 263 5.22 36.25 -37.76
C GLY A 263 4.18 35.69 -36.81
N PHE A 264 3.30 34.82 -37.32
CA PHE A 264 2.16 34.30 -36.58
C PHE A 264 1.91 32.83 -36.88
N ILE A 265 1.31 32.15 -35.91
CA ILE A 265 0.85 30.77 -35.98
C ILE A 265 -0.61 30.70 -35.51
N ARG A 266 -1.38 29.77 -36.06
CA ARG A 266 -2.62 29.30 -35.43
C ARG A 266 -2.49 27.81 -35.21
N ARG A 267 -2.78 27.39 -33.98
CA ARG A 267 -2.81 25.99 -33.60
C ARG A 267 -4.12 25.35 -34.04
N VAL A 268 -4.07 24.11 -34.50
CA VAL A 268 -5.27 23.34 -34.85
C VAL A 268 -5.42 22.19 -33.87
N LYS A 269 -6.64 21.72 -33.64
CA LYS A 269 -6.84 20.57 -32.74
C LYS A 269 -6.28 19.28 -33.36
N GLY A 270 -5.49 18.54 -32.59
CA GLY A 270 -4.97 17.22 -32.96
C GLY A 270 -6.02 16.11 -32.84
N ASP A 271 -7.05 16.14 -33.67
CA ASP A 271 -8.15 15.16 -33.68
C ASP A 271 -8.13 14.24 -34.92
N GLY A 272 -6.98 14.12 -35.59
CA GLY A 272 -6.82 13.41 -36.85
C GLY A 272 -7.39 14.14 -38.07
N ASN A 273 -8.07 15.27 -37.90
CA ASN A 273 -8.58 16.10 -39.00
C ASN A 273 -7.76 17.38 -39.23
N CYS A 274 -6.67 17.55 -38.49
CA CYS A 274 -5.89 18.79 -38.44
C CYS A 274 -5.47 19.31 -39.82
N PHE A 275 -5.01 18.46 -40.75
CA PHE A 275 -4.68 18.89 -42.12
C PHE A 275 -5.89 19.52 -42.84
N TYR A 276 -6.98 18.76 -42.97
CA TYR A 276 -8.19 19.21 -43.67
C TYR A 276 -8.75 20.49 -43.03
N ARG A 277 -8.73 20.54 -41.69
CA ARG A 277 -9.23 21.70 -40.94
C ARG A 277 -8.33 22.92 -41.14
N ALA A 278 -7.01 22.75 -41.05
CA ALA A 278 -6.02 23.80 -41.28
C ALA A 278 -6.14 24.36 -42.70
N LEU A 279 -6.11 23.47 -43.71
CA LEU A 279 -6.23 23.85 -45.11
C LEU A 279 -7.54 24.59 -45.39
N CYS A 280 -8.66 24.06 -44.89
CA CYS A 280 -9.98 24.66 -45.07
C CYS A 280 -10.04 26.06 -44.45
N PHE A 281 -9.56 26.20 -43.21
CA PHE A 281 -9.54 27.49 -42.52
C PHE A 281 -8.70 28.51 -43.29
N THR A 282 -7.44 28.19 -43.60
CA THR A 282 -6.54 29.12 -44.28
C THR A 282 -7.01 29.44 -45.70
N LEU A 283 -7.64 28.49 -46.40
CA LEU A 283 -8.22 28.72 -47.72
C LEU A 283 -9.37 29.73 -47.66
N VAL A 284 -10.33 29.53 -46.76
CA VAL A 284 -11.47 30.45 -46.58
C VAL A 284 -10.98 31.82 -46.09
N GLU A 285 -10.01 31.84 -45.17
CA GLU A 285 -9.37 33.07 -44.69
C GLU A 285 -8.69 33.85 -45.83
N SER A 286 -8.02 33.15 -46.75
CA SER A 286 -7.30 33.79 -47.87
C SER A 286 -8.22 34.50 -48.86
N VAL A 287 -9.48 34.07 -48.97
CA VAL A 287 -10.48 34.67 -49.87
C VAL A 287 -11.38 35.69 -49.17
N LEU A 288 -11.40 35.74 -47.83
CA LEU A 288 -12.33 36.52 -47.00
C LEU A 288 -12.46 38.00 -47.40
N HIS A 289 -11.37 38.63 -47.86
CA HIS A 289 -11.35 40.05 -48.23
C HIS A 289 -11.34 40.29 -49.75
N ASN A 290 -11.62 39.27 -50.56
CA ASN A 290 -11.59 39.37 -52.02
C ASN A 290 -12.84 38.72 -52.63
N GLU A 291 -13.84 39.55 -52.91
CA GLU A 291 -15.14 39.13 -53.48
C GLU A 291 -14.98 38.32 -54.79
N SER A 292 -14.02 38.69 -55.65
CA SER A 292 -13.75 37.93 -56.87
C SER A 292 -13.17 36.54 -56.57
N ALA A 293 -12.36 36.41 -55.51
CA ALA A 293 -11.82 35.13 -55.09
C ALA A 293 -12.90 34.25 -54.43
N ILE A 294 -13.79 34.83 -53.61
CA ILE A 294 -14.95 34.13 -53.03
C ILE A 294 -15.84 33.59 -54.15
N GLN A 295 -16.15 34.39 -55.17
CA GLN A 295 -16.99 33.94 -56.27
C GLN A 295 -16.33 32.81 -57.07
N LYS A 296 -15.03 32.90 -57.35
CA LYS A 296 -14.28 31.81 -58.02
C LYS A 296 -14.32 30.51 -57.20
N PHE A 297 -14.18 30.63 -55.88
CA PHE A 297 -14.22 29.49 -54.98
C PHE A 297 -15.62 28.87 -54.91
N ARG A 298 -16.70 29.68 -54.89
CA ARG A 298 -18.08 29.19 -55.04
C ARG A 298 -18.30 28.47 -56.36
N ASP A 299 -17.82 29.02 -57.48
CA ASP A 299 -17.93 28.37 -58.79
C ASP A 299 -17.19 27.02 -58.81
N LYS A 300 -16.12 26.88 -58.01
CA LYS A 300 -15.39 25.63 -57.82
C LYS A 300 -16.19 24.63 -56.97
N LEU A 301 -16.75 25.07 -55.84
CA LEU A 301 -17.65 24.25 -55.00
C LEU A 301 -18.92 23.80 -55.72
N LEU A 302 -19.45 24.61 -56.63
CA LEU A 302 -20.58 24.23 -57.47
C LEU A 302 -20.17 23.12 -58.46
N ARG A 303 -18.96 23.20 -59.03
CA ARG A 303 -18.43 22.18 -59.93
C ARG A 303 -18.11 20.87 -59.21
N SER A 304 -17.63 20.93 -57.96
CA SER A 304 -17.31 19.72 -57.18
C SER A 304 -18.53 18.85 -56.87
N HIS A 305 -19.75 19.41 -56.89
CA HIS A 305 -21.00 18.61 -56.86
C HIS A 305 -21.03 17.56 -57.99
N GLN A 306 -20.73 17.98 -59.22
CA GLN A 306 -20.70 17.08 -60.37
C GLN A 306 -19.52 16.09 -60.31
N VAL A 307 -18.38 16.51 -59.75
CA VAL A 307 -17.21 15.63 -59.54
C VAL A 307 -17.59 14.46 -58.62
N LEU A 308 -18.23 14.73 -57.49
CA LEU A 308 -18.70 13.71 -56.55
C LEU A 308 -19.73 12.76 -57.17
N LEU A 309 -20.70 13.28 -57.93
CA LEU A 309 -21.67 12.43 -58.64
C LEU A 309 -20.98 11.51 -59.66
N THR A 310 -20.00 12.03 -60.39
CA THR A 310 -19.28 11.27 -61.43
C THR A 310 -18.40 10.19 -60.81
N ALA A 311 -17.82 10.45 -59.63
CA ALA A 311 -17.08 9.47 -58.85
C ALA A 311 -17.99 8.40 -58.17
N GLY A 312 -19.31 8.57 -58.24
CA GLY A 312 -20.29 7.58 -57.79
C GLY A 312 -20.81 7.77 -56.36
N PHE A 313 -20.64 8.96 -55.78
CA PHE A 313 -21.24 9.28 -54.48
C PHE A 313 -22.74 9.56 -54.58
N ASP A 314 -23.53 9.11 -53.61
CA ASP A 314 -24.95 9.46 -53.49
C ASP A 314 -25.06 10.96 -53.13
N GLU A 315 -25.85 11.72 -53.89
CA GLU A 315 -26.11 13.14 -53.63
C GLU A 315 -26.55 13.38 -52.19
N LYS A 316 -27.35 12.48 -51.62
CA LYS A 316 -27.84 12.59 -50.24
C LYS A 316 -26.71 12.56 -49.20
N ALA A 317 -25.58 11.94 -49.52
CA ALA A 317 -24.46 11.79 -48.59
C ALA A 317 -23.64 13.09 -48.44
N PHE A 318 -23.60 13.95 -49.46
CA PHE A 318 -22.75 15.15 -49.45
C PHE A 318 -23.49 16.48 -49.63
N LYS A 319 -24.77 16.46 -50.04
CA LYS A 319 -25.55 17.68 -50.28
C LYS A 319 -25.60 18.60 -49.05
N ASP A 320 -25.86 18.04 -47.88
CA ASP A 320 -25.94 18.84 -46.65
C ASP A 320 -24.56 19.39 -46.25
N LEU A 321 -23.49 18.64 -46.49
CA LEU A 321 -22.12 19.09 -46.26
C LEU A 321 -21.75 20.29 -47.16
N LEU A 322 -22.12 20.21 -48.44
CA LEU A 322 -21.95 21.31 -49.39
C LEU A 322 -22.80 22.54 -49.01
N ASN A 323 -24.04 22.32 -48.54
CA ASN A 323 -24.90 23.40 -48.06
C ASN A 323 -24.29 24.11 -46.85
N THR A 324 -23.69 23.38 -45.90
CA THR A 324 -22.94 23.96 -44.79
C THR A 324 -21.77 24.82 -45.28
N PHE A 325 -21.00 24.32 -46.25
CA PHE A 325 -19.90 25.08 -46.86
C PHE A 325 -20.38 26.40 -47.48
N ASN A 326 -21.45 26.35 -48.27
CA ASN A 326 -22.03 27.55 -48.89
C ASN A 326 -22.59 28.52 -47.84
N SER A 327 -23.24 28.03 -46.79
CA SER A 327 -23.78 28.87 -45.71
C SER A 327 -22.66 29.61 -44.95
N VAL A 328 -21.51 28.97 -44.73
CA VAL A 328 -20.33 29.63 -44.14
C VAL A 328 -19.85 30.76 -45.05
N LEU A 329 -19.73 30.52 -46.37
CA LEU A 329 -19.32 31.56 -47.31
C LEU A 329 -20.33 32.72 -47.40
N GLU A 330 -21.63 32.44 -47.37
CA GLU A 330 -22.69 33.46 -47.33
C GLU A 330 -22.61 34.34 -46.08
N GLN A 331 -22.36 33.74 -44.91
CA GLN A 331 -22.20 34.50 -43.67
C GLN A 331 -20.97 35.42 -43.72
N LEU A 332 -19.86 34.93 -44.27
CA LEU A 332 -18.61 35.68 -44.38
C LEU A 332 -18.66 36.81 -45.41
N GLU A 333 -19.57 36.75 -46.39
CA GLU A 333 -19.85 37.89 -47.28
C GLU A 333 -20.59 39.03 -46.54
N THR A 334 -21.42 38.69 -45.56
CA THR A 334 -22.14 39.68 -44.75
C THR A 334 -21.29 40.26 -43.61
N ASP A 335 -20.41 39.44 -43.03
CA ASP A 335 -19.49 39.82 -41.98
C ASP A 335 -18.09 39.26 -42.29
N THR A 336 -17.27 40.11 -42.92
CA THR A 336 -15.91 39.75 -43.35
C THR A 336 -14.90 39.74 -42.20
N SER A 337 -15.33 39.61 -40.94
CA SER A 337 -14.46 39.59 -39.78
C SER A 337 -13.79 38.22 -39.60
N GLU A 338 -12.51 38.26 -39.21
CA GLU A 338 -11.72 37.07 -38.89
C GLU A 338 -12.29 36.36 -37.65
N GLU A 339 -12.92 37.10 -36.74
CA GLU A 339 -13.62 36.58 -35.57
C GLU A 339 -14.83 35.71 -35.95
N THR A 340 -15.61 36.11 -36.95
CA THR A 340 -16.77 35.33 -37.41
C THR A 340 -16.34 34.03 -38.08
N LEU A 341 -15.29 34.07 -38.91
CA LEU A 341 -14.67 32.85 -39.47
C LEU A 341 -14.19 31.91 -38.36
N LEU A 342 -13.48 32.45 -37.37
CA LEU A 342 -12.97 31.69 -36.24
C LEU A 342 -14.10 31.07 -35.42
N SER A 343 -15.21 31.79 -35.20
CA SER A 343 -16.36 31.27 -34.48
C SER A 343 -17.04 30.12 -35.23
N LEU A 344 -17.19 30.22 -36.55
CA LEU A 344 -17.80 29.17 -37.37
C LEU A 344 -16.95 27.90 -37.40
N PHE A 345 -15.62 28.05 -37.50
CA PHE A 345 -14.71 26.90 -37.48
C PHE A 345 -14.51 26.27 -36.10
N ASN A 346 -14.87 26.99 -35.03
CA ASN A 346 -14.90 26.44 -33.66
C ASN A 346 -16.27 25.86 -33.28
N ASP A 347 -17.30 26.01 -34.11
CA ASP A 347 -18.50 25.18 -34.01
C ASP A 347 -18.21 23.78 -34.58
N GLN A 348 -18.30 22.76 -33.72
CA GLN A 348 -17.89 21.40 -34.05
C GLN A 348 -18.66 20.85 -35.26
N ALA A 349 -19.97 21.04 -35.31
CA ALA A 349 -20.80 20.50 -36.37
C ALA A 349 -20.48 21.14 -37.74
N THR A 350 -20.32 22.47 -37.75
CA THR A 350 -19.96 23.23 -38.96
C THR A 350 -18.57 22.82 -39.47
N SER A 351 -17.58 22.85 -38.58
CA SER A 351 -16.17 22.56 -38.91
C SER A 351 -15.99 21.11 -39.39
N ASP A 352 -16.61 20.13 -38.72
CA ASP A 352 -16.54 18.73 -39.13
C ASP A 352 -17.28 18.47 -40.44
N SER A 353 -18.39 19.17 -40.71
CA SER A 353 -19.10 19.06 -41.98
C SER A 353 -18.23 19.54 -43.15
N MET A 354 -17.50 20.65 -42.97
CA MET A 354 -16.58 21.17 -43.98
C MET A 354 -15.39 20.22 -44.19
N VAL A 355 -14.81 19.69 -43.11
CA VAL A 355 -13.74 18.67 -43.19
C VAL A 355 -14.24 17.43 -43.93
N GLN A 356 -15.42 16.91 -43.57
CA GLN A 356 -15.98 15.72 -44.21
C GLN A 356 -16.22 15.96 -45.69
N TYR A 357 -16.69 17.15 -46.09
CA TYR A 357 -16.84 17.50 -47.50
C TYR A 357 -15.50 17.44 -48.24
N LEU A 358 -14.44 18.02 -47.67
CA LEU A 358 -13.11 17.99 -48.29
C LEU A 358 -12.54 16.57 -48.37
N ARG A 359 -12.81 15.70 -47.39
CA ARG A 359 -12.44 14.27 -47.44
C ARG A 359 -13.14 13.56 -48.60
N LEU A 360 -14.44 13.77 -48.78
CA LEU A 360 -15.18 13.19 -49.91
C LEU A 360 -14.64 13.71 -51.26
N LEU A 361 -14.32 15.00 -51.33
CA LEU A 361 -13.75 15.62 -52.53
C LEU A 361 -12.37 15.03 -52.87
N THR A 362 -11.53 14.84 -51.85
CA THR A 362 -10.22 14.17 -51.98
C THR A 362 -10.40 12.75 -52.50
N SER A 363 -11.33 11.99 -51.90
CA SER A 363 -11.66 10.63 -52.35
C SER A 363 -12.12 10.59 -53.81
N ALA A 364 -12.97 11.54 -54.22
CA ALA A 364 -13.44 11.63 -55.60
C ALA A 364 -12.32 11.92 -56.61
N HIS A 365 -11.40 12.83 -56.27
CA HIS A 365 -10.25 13.14 -57.14
C HIS A 365 -9.30 11.95 -57.26
N LEU A 366 -8.98 11.29 -56.14
CA LEU A 366 -8.17 10.08 -56.13
C LEU A 366 -8.79 9.01 -57.03
N GLN A 367 -10.08 8.68 -56.82
CA GLN A 367 -10.76 7.65 -57.60
C GLN A 367 -10.87 8.00 -59.09
N SER A 368 -11.09 9.27 -59.42
CA SER A 368 -11.18 9.74 -60.82
C SER A 368 -9.84 9.67 -61.56
N ASN A 369 -8.73 9.74 -60.82
CA ASN A 369 -7.36 9.68 -61.34
C ASN A 369 -6.64 8.40 -60.90
N SER A 370 -7.38 7.30 -60.75
CA SER A 370 -6.88 6.05 -60.17
C SER A 370 -5.65 5.47 -60.84
N ASP A 371 -5.52 5.61 -62.17
CA ASP A 371 -4.35 5.13 -62.92
C ASP A 371 -3.03 5.72 -62.41
N PHE A 372 -3.05 6.97 -61.96
CA PHE A 372 -1.90 7.64 -61.37
C PHE A 372 -1.73 7.23 -59.90
N PHE A 373 -2.76 7.47 -59.08
CA PHE A 373 -2.66 7.38 -57.62
C PHE A 373 -2.51 5.95 -57.06
N GLN A 374 -2.97 4.92 -57.79
CA GLN A 374 -2.90 3.53 -57.33
C GLN A 374 -1.47 3.04 -57.02
N HIS A 375 -0.45 3.69 -57.58
CA HIS A 375 0.96 3.32 -57.40
C HIS A 375 1.58 3.89 -56.12
N PHE A 376 0.89 4.80 -55.43
CA PHE A 376 1.40 5.54 -54.27
C PHE A 376 0.73 5.15 -52.95
N VAL A 377 -0.23 4.23 -52.98
CA VAL A 377 -1.02 3.81 -51.80
C VAL A 377 -0.81 2.34 -51.47
N GLU A 378 -0.74 2.01 -50.18
CA GLU A 378 -0.63 0.63 -49.69
C GLU A 378 -2.01 0.03 -49.40
N ALA A 379 -2.79 -0.26 -50.44
CA ALA A 379 -4.11 -0.89 -50.31
C ALA A 379 -4.41 -1.85 -51.47
N PRO A 380 -5.36 -2.80 -51.33
CA PRO A 380 -5.75 -3.71 -52.41
C PRO A 380 -6.22 -2.98 -53.68
N ASN A 381 -6.82 -1.81 -53.52
CA ASN A 381 -7.16 -0.87 -54.59
C ASN A 381 -7.48 0.50 -53.97
N LEU A 382 -7.51 1.53 -54.82
CA LEU A 382 -7.72 2.91 -54.39
C LEU A 382 -9.09 3.14 -53.73
N LYS A 383 -10.12 2.40 -54.12
CA LYS A 383 -11.45 2.52 -53.48
C LYS A 383 -11.42 2.08 -52.02
N VAL A 384 -10.70 0.99 -51.71
CA VAL A 384 -10.52 0.55 -50.32
C VAL A 384 -9.73 1.58 -49.52
N TYR A 385 -8.64 2.10 -50.09
CA TYR A 385 -7.86 3.18 -49.47
C TYR A 385 -8.72 4.40 -49.16
N CYS A 386 -9.46 4.89 -50.16
CA CYS A 386 -10.35 6.04 -50.02
C CYS A 386 -11.38 5.85 -48.91
N THR A 387 -12.05 4.70 -48.84
CA THR A 387 -13.07 4.47 -47.79
C THR A 387 -12.46 4.33 -46.39
N GLN A 388 -11.26 3.77 -46.25
CA GLN A 388 -10.66 3.47 -44.95
C GLN A 388 -9.81 4.62 -44.39
N GLU A 389 -9.03 5.27 -45.24
CA GLU A 389 -8.01 6.25 -44.82
C GLU A 389 -8.44 7.70 -45.14
N VAL A 390 -9.24 7.91 -46.19
CA VAL A 390 -9.59 9.28 -46.65
C VAL A 390 -10.97 9.72 -46.13
N GLU A 391 -12.01 8.95 -46.43
CA GLU A 391 -13.42 9.27 -46.13
C GLU A 391 -13.74 9.19 -44.63
N ALA A 392 -13.05 8.28 -43.92
CA ALA A 392 -13.21 8.12 -42.48
C ALA A 392 -12.66 9.35 -41.73
N MET A 393 -13.47 9.89 -40.83
CA MET A 393 -13.06 11.01 -39.97
C MET A 393 -11.95 10.57 -39.00
N ALA A 394 -11.12 11.52 -38.59
CA ALA A 394 -9.99 11.32 -37.67
C ALA A 394 -8.86 10.40 -38.17
N MET A 395 -8.84 10.07 -39.47
CA MET A 395 -7.71 9.42 -40.11
C MET A 395 -6.65 10.44 -40.53
N GLU A 396 -5.38 10.13 -40.27
CA GLU A 396 -4.24 10.98 -40.62
C GLU A 396 -4.15 11.22 -42.13
N CYS A 397 -3.60 12.36 -42.51
CA CYS A 397 -3.49 12.76 -43.91
C CYS A 397 -2.05 12.60 -44.37
N ASP A 398 -1.83 11.81 -45.42
CA ASP A 398 -0.53 11.59 -46.02
C ASP A 398 -0.36 12.44 -47.29
N HIS A 399 0.83 12.40 -47.89
CA HIS A 399 1.20 13.21 -49.05
C HIS A 399 0.24 13.03 -50.23
N VAL A 400 -0.31 11.83 -50.42
CA VAL A 400 -1.20 11.49 -51.54
C VAL A 400 -2.52 12.27 -51.48
N GLU A 401 -3.13 12.36 -50.30
CA GLU A 401 -4.34 13.14 -50.05
C GLU A 401 -4.09 14.63 -50.18
N ILE A 402 -2.95 15.11 -49.66
CA ILE A 402 -2.57 16.52 -49.71
C ILE A 402 -2.43 16.97 -51.17
N LEU A 403 -1.72 16.17 -51.98
CA LEU A 403 -1.57 16.43 -53.42
C LEU A 403 -2.93 16.41 -54.13
N ALA A 404 -3.72 15.36 -53.90
CA ALA A 404 -5.02 15.21 -54.54
C ALA A 404 -5.97 16.38 -54.23
N LEU A 405 -6.04 16.80 -52.98
CA LEU A 405 -6.90 17.91 -52.57
C LEU A 405 -6.36 19.25 -53.07
N ALA A 406 -5.04 19.44 -53.08
CA ALA A 406 -4.42 20.65 -53.61
C ALA A 406 -4.72 20.84 -55.10
N GLU A 407 -4.61 19.77 -55.90
CA GLU A 407 -4.98 19.77 -57.31
C GLU A 407 -6.48 20.00 -57.50
N GLU A 408 -7.33 19.29 -56.76
CA GLU A 408 -8.78 19.41 -56.91
C GLU A 408 -9.27 20.81 -56.52
N LEU A 409 -8.63 21.52 -55.59
CA LEU A 409 -9.00 22.88 -55.20
C LEU A 409 -8.25 23.99 -55.97
N ASP A 410 -7.33 23.65 -56.87
CA ASP A 410 -6.42 24.60 -57.54
C ASP A 410 -5.62 25.47 -56.54
N VAL A 411 -5.18 24.90 -55.41
CA VAL A 411 -4.43 25.62 -54.37
C VAL A 411 -2.96 25.21 -54.34
N SER A 412 -2.10 26.17 -54.00
CA SER A 412 -0.68 25.93 -53.77
C SER A 412 -0.34 26.12 -52.30
N LEU A 413 0.27 25.11 -51.69
CA LEU A 413 0.59 25.09 -50.27
C LEU A 413 2.03 24.64 -50.04
N CYS A 414 2.63 25.13 -48.94
CA CYS A 414 3.95 24.75 -48.48
C CYS A 414 3.83 24.13 -47.09
N ILE A 415 4.22 22.86 -46.97
CA ILE A 415 4.33 22.16 -45.68
C ILE A 415 5.77 22.28 -45.20
N ILE A 416 5.94 22.82 -44.00
CA ILE A 416 7.22 23.04 -43.35
C ILE A 416 7.36 22.01 -42.24
N SER A 417 8.24 21.04 -42.41
CA SER A 417 8.50 20.01 -41.41
C SER A 417 9.67 20.39 -40.52
N VAL A 418 9.48 20.29 -39.20
CA VAL A 418 10.54 20.48 -38.19
C VAL A 418 11.27 19.18 -37.83
N GLU A 419 10.88 18.06 -38.43
CA GLU A 419 11.39 16.71 -38.11
C GLU A 419 12.60 16.30 -38.96
N GLY A 420 13.23 17.24 -39.66
CA GLY A 420 14.39 16.98 -40.50
C GLY A 420 15.54 16.36 -39.69
N SER A 421 16.14 15.29 -40.23
CA SER A 421 17.25 14.54 -39.60
C SER A 421 18.48 15.38 -39.27
N ASP A 422 18.61 16.53 -39.92
CA ASP A 422 19.81 17.37 -39.91
C ASP A 422 19.64 18.63 -39.04
N GLY A 423 18.53 18.77 -38.33
CA GLY A 423 18.25 19.98 -37.54
C GLY A 423 17.98 21.21 -38.42
N HIS A 424 17.54 21.01 -39.66
CA HIS A 424 17.09 22.04 -40.61
C HIS A 424 15.62 21.83 -41.01
N LEU A 425 14.94 22.93 -41.32
CA LEU A 425 13.56 22.92 -41.81
C LEU A 425 13.47 22.31 -43.22
N THR A 426 12.51 21.41 -43.43
CA THR A 426 12.23 20.83 -44.75
C THR A 426 10.96 21.45 -45.34
N TYR A 427 11.03 21.90 -46.59
CA TYR A 427 9.93 22.57 -47.28
C TYR A 427 9.38 21.67 -48.39
N HIS A 428 8.09 21.34 -48.31
CA HIS A 428 7.37 20.58 -49.33
C HIS A 428 6.34 21.48 -50.01
N ILE A 429 6.62 21.87 -51.26
CA ILE A 429 5.73 22.74 -52.06
C ILE A 429 4.87 21.86 -52.95
N ILE A 430 3.56 22.05 -52.86
CA ILE A 430 2.56 21.26 -53.59
C ILE A 430 1.60 22.22 -54.31
N PRO A 431 1.45 22.13 -55.65
CA PRO A 431 2.22 21.30 -56.59
C PRO A 431 3.68 21.75 -56.74
N GLU A 432 4.59 20.84 -57.12
CA GLU A 432 6.01 21.14 -57.31
C GLU A 432 6.24 22.31 -58.29
N GLY A 433 7.14 23.23 -57.92
CA GLY A 433 7.49 24.39 -58.75
C GLY A 433 6.47 25.54 -58.74
N SER A 434 5.36 25.41 -58.01
CA SER A 434 4.40 26.52 -57.79
C SER A 434 4.90 27.54 -56.76
N GLN A 435 4.31 28.74 -56.75
CA GLN A 435 4.52 29.70 -55.66
C GLN A 435 3.45 29.50 -54.59
N PRO A 436 3.80 29.02 -53.38
CA PRO A 436 2.80 28.66 -52.37
C PRO A 436 2.06 29.88 -51.83
N SER A 437 0.74 29.81 -51.84
CA SER A 437 -0.17 30.79 -51.23
C SER A 437 -0.46 30.50 -49.76
N LEU A 438 -0.39 29.24 -49.34
CA LEU A 438 -0.73 28.78 -47.99
C LEU A 438 0.49 28.10 -47.35
N TYR A 439 0.66 28.24 -46.03
CA TYR A 439 1.80 27.70 -45.30
C TYR A 439 1.32 26.93 -44.09
N LEU A 440 1.70 25.66 -43.98
CA LEU A 440 1.37 24.79 -42.86
C LEU A 440 2.66 24.31 -42.19
N LEU A 441 2.65 24.23 -40.86
CA LEU A 441 3.71 23.61 -40.07
C LEU A 441 3.34 22.14 -39.81
N TYR A 442 4.25 21.22 -40.09
CA TYR A 442 4.12 19.82 -39.73
C TYR A 442 5.09 19.46 -38.59
N LYS A 443 4.54 19.01 -37.46
CA LYS A 443 5.29 18.56 -36.29
C LYS A 443 4.56 17.41 -35.61
N THR A 444 5.23 16.30 -35.35
CA THR A 444 4.71 15.14 -34.59
C THR A 444 3.34 14.68 -35.08
N SER A 445 3.21 14.42 -36.39
CA SER A 445 1.94 14.06 -37.04
C SER A 445 0.82 15.09 -36.92
N HIS A 446 1.15 16.36 -36.71
CA HIS A 446 0.19 17.45 -36.53
C HIS A 446 0.44 18.61 -37.49
N TYR A 447 -0.65 19.26 -37.94
CA TYR A 447 -0.63 20.39 -38.87
C TYR A 447 -1.16 21.67 -38.22
N ASP A 448 -0.32 22.68 -38.13
CA ASP A 448 -0.67 24.05 -37.71
C ASP A 448 -0.60 25.03 -38.90
N ILE A 449 -1.20 26.21 -38.76
CA ILE A 449 -1.23 27.23 -39.82
C ILE A 449 -0.14 28.28 -39.55
N LEU A 450 0.67 28.60 -40.56
CA LEU A 450 1.72 29.62 -40.49
C LEU A 450 1.40 30.85 -41.33
N TYR A 451 1.77 32.03 -40.83
CA TYR A 451 1.59 33.30 -41.50
C TYR A 451 2.93 34.00 -41.73
N LYS A 452 3.28 34.24 -42.99
CA LYS A 452 4.46 35.02 -43.34
C LYS A 452 4.39 36.43 -42.74
N GLN A 453 5.53 36.96 -42.31
CA GLN A 453 5.63 38.38 -42.01
C GLN A 453 5.34 39.16 -43.30
N ARG A 454 4.44 40.15 -43.26
CA ARG A 454 4.26 41.05 -44.41
C ARG A 454 5.59 41.79 -44.59
N GLU A 455 6.30 41.54 -45.68
CA GLU A 455 7.44 42.36 -46.05
C GLU A 455 6.95 43.81 -46.19
N HIS A 456 7.42 44.68 -45.30
CA HIS A 456 7.27 46.11 -45.52
C HIS A 456 8.00 46.45 -46.82
N TRP A 457 7.23 46.68 -47.89
CA TRP A 457 7.75 47.31 -49.09
C TRP A 457 8.37 48.66 -48.67
N LYS A 458 9.66 48.84 -48.98
CA LYS A 458 10.33 50.14 -48.87
C LYS A 458 9.98 51.04 -50.04
#